data_AF-A0A4S2H1S8-F1
#
_entry.id   AF-A0A4S2H1S8-F1
#
_cell.length_a   1.000
_cell.length_b   1.000
_cell.length_c   1.000
_cell.angle_alpha   90.00
_cell.angle_beta   90.00
_cell.angle_gamma   90.00
#
_symmetry.space_group_name_H-M   'P 1'
#
loop_
_entity.id
_entity.type
_entity.pdbx_description
1 polymer ?
#
loop_
_entity_poly.entity_id
_entity_poly.type
_entity_poly.pdbx_seq_one_letter_code
_entity_poly.pdbx_strand_id
1 'polypeptide(L)'
;MYSFYFHFNSCVIHSTKCTSPNTGIVFQIPFDFIRFYLPDAPQLQFVLDDPSVHPIRQTKIDMFKETLIQMQIANDIRPEGYILRFNSLLFEVLFQLYHNFSVKVFQANLSHKTKDLNRLNNVLSYTNQNEVRLSHIYQDLITTNDTLQNILERHGFTNYKLFRRMFSQRFQGSPSQIRKRLRK
;
A
#
# COMPACT_ATOMS: atom_id res chain seq x y z
N MET A 1 5.67 1.18 26.24
CA MET A 1 4.35 1.77 25.95
C MET A 1 4.44 2.39 24.56
N TYR A 2 3.59 1.98 23.61
CA TYR A 2 3.62 2.54 22.26
C TYR A 2 2.99 3.93 22.27
N SER A 3 3.69 4.93 21.73
CA SER A 3 3.15 6.27 21.48
C SER A 3 2.90 6.38 19.98
N PHE A 4 1.64 6.47 19.57
CA PHE A 4 1.28 6.50 18.15
C PHE A 4 1.25 7.94 17.65
N TYR A 5 2.01 8.23 16.61
CA TYR A 5 2.06 9.57 16.00
C TYR A 5 1.56 9.48 14.57
N PHE A 6 0.39 10.05 14.32
CA PHE A 6 -0.24 10.08 13.01
C PHE A 6 -0.03 11.45 12.38
N HIS A 7 0.62 11.47 11.22
CA HIS A 7 0.74 12.69 10.42
C HIS A 7 0.09 12.47 9.07
N PHE A 8 -1.11 13.05 8.91
CA PHE A 8 -1.67 13.30 7.59
C PHE A 8 -1.15 14.65 7.10
N ASN A 9 -0.62 14.64 5.89
CA ASN A 9 0.13 15.70 5.22
C ASN A 9 -0.51 17.09 5.34
N SER A 10 -0.24 17.82 6.43
CA SER A 10 -0.85 19.11 6.74
C SER A 10 0.04 20.31 6.41
N CYS A 11 1.22 20.12 5.80
CA CYS A 11 2.24 21.18 5.69
C CYS A 11 2.58 21.86 7.04
N VAL A 12 2.20 21.25 8.17
CA VAL A 12 2.55 21.72 9.51
C VAL A 12 3.80 20.97 9.95
N ILE A 13 4.78 21.72 10.46
CA ILE A 13 5.93 21.13 11.15
C ILE A 13 5.40 20.60 12.48
N HIS A 14 5.43 19.29 12.64
CA HIS A 14 5.05 18.66 13.88
C HIS A 14 6.31 18.30 14.67
N SER A 15 6.34 18.67 15.94
CA SER A 15 7.41 18.33 16.86
C SER A 15 6.88 17.31 17.86
N THR A 16 7.49 16.13 17.89
CA THR A 16 7.22 15.12 18.90
C THR A 16 8.25 15.23 20.01
N LYS A 17 7.82 15.58 21.24
CA LYS A 17 8.71 15.61 22.42
C LYS A 17 8.49 14.36 23.26
N CYS A 18 9.45 13.43 23.23
CA CYS A 18 9.43 12.24 24.08
C CYS A 18 10.18 12.55 25.38
N THR A 19 9.48 12.59 26.51
CA THR A 19 10.06 12.81 27.84
C THR A 19 10.43 11.51 28.56
N SER A 20 10.11 10.37 27.97
CA SER A 20 10.43 9.01 28.43
C SER A 20 10.64 8.08 27.22
N PRO A 21 11.25 6.89 27.40
CA PRO A 21 11.38 5.92 26.32
C PRO A 21 10.02 5.53 25.74
N ASN A 22 9.84 5.75 24.44
CA ASN A 22 8.63 5.35 23.73
C ASN A 22 8.95 4.66 22.40
N THR A 23 7.98 3.89 21.91
CA THR A 23 8.05 3.27 20.59
C THR A 23 6.91 3.83 19.75
N GLY A 24 7.21 4.41 18.59
CA GLY A 24 6.20 4.97 17.70
C GLY A 24 6.07 4.20 16.41
N ILE A 25 4.83 4.07 15.93
CA ILE A 25 4.55 3.64 14.56
C ILE A 25 4.41 4.89 13.71
N VAL A 26 5.26 5.02 12.70
CA VAL A 26 5.13 6.06 11.67
C VAL A 26 4.40 5.44 10.47
N PHE A 27 3.18 5.90 10.24
CA PHE A 27 2.36 5.44 9.13
C PHE A 27 2.10 6.59 8.16
N GLN A 28 2.61 6.47 6.94
CA GLN A 28 2.49 7.49 5.89
C GLN A 28 1.68 6.95 4.73
N ILE A 29 0.55 7.61 4.45
CA ILE A 29 -0.27 7.34 3.27
C ILE A 29 -0.13 8.54 2.33
N PRO A 30 0.20 8.31 1.05
CA PRO A 30 0.19 9.39 0.08
C PRO A 30 -1.20 10.03 -0.02
N PHE A 31 -1.26 11.35 0.03
CA PHE A 31 -2.53 12.09 0.02
C PHE A 31 -3.39 11.76 -1.21
N ASP A 32 -2.76 11.55 -2.37
CA ASP A 32 -3.46 11.19 -3.60
C ASP A 32 -4.13 9.81 -3.53
N PHE A 33 -3.52 8.86 -2.82
CA PHE A 33 -4.15 7.56 -2.57
C PHE A 33 -5.41 7.73 -1.71
N ILE A 34 -5.35 8.57 -0.67
CA ILE A 34 -6.52 8.88 0.16
C ILE A 34 -7.62 9.53 -0.69
N ARG A 35 -7.27 10.51 -1.52
CA ARG A 35 -8.23 11.24 -2.36
C ARG A 35 -8.95 10.35 -3.37
N PHE A 36 -8.32 9.27 -3.81
CA PHE A 36 -8.96 8.29 -4.69
C PHE A 36 -10.16 7.60 -4.03
N TYR A 37 -10.06 7.29 -2.73
CA TYR A 37 -11.13 6.61 -1.97
C TYR A 37 -12.04 7.59 -1.21
N LEU A 38 -11.52 8.75 -0.81
CA LEU A 38 -12.20 9.81 -0.06
C LEU A 38 -12.10 11.13 -0.86
N PRO A 39 -13.02 11.38 -1.82
CA PRO A 39 -12.94 12.54 -2.71
C PRO A 39 -12.95 13.89 -1.97
N ASP A 40 -13.59 13.94 -0.81
CA ASP A 40 -13.68 15.11 0.07
C ASP A 40 -12.52 15.22 1.07
N ALA A 41 -11.52 14.31 1.02
CA ALA A 41 -10.32 14.35 1.88
C ALA A 41 -9.62 15.72 1.99
N PRO A 42 -9.58 16.59 0.95
CA PRO A 42 -9.07 17.96 1.10
C PRO A 42 -9.78 18.81 2.15
N GLN A 43 -11.04 18.49 2.47
CA GLN A 43 -11.88 19.17 3.44
C GLN A 43 -11.93 18.42 4.76
N LEU A 44 -11.10 17.41 4.98
CA LEU A 44 -11.10 16.60 6.21
C LEU A 44 -9.84 16.85 7.02
N GLN A 45 -10.03 16.95 8.33
CA GLN A 45 -8.99 16.82 9.34
C GLN A 45 -9.31 15.59 10.19
N PHE A 46 -8.29 14.77 10.49
CA PHE A 46 -8.45 13.61 11.35
C PHE A 46 -7.96 13.92 12.78
N VAL A 47 -8.82 13.70 13.77
CA VAL A 47 -8.59 14.04 15.18
C VAL A 47 -8.89 12.83 16.07
N LEU A 48 -7.84 12.25 16.65
CA LEU A 48 -7.98 11.07 17.52
C LEU A 48 -8.35 11.45 18.96
N ASP A 49 -7.70 12.45 19.54
CA ASP A 49 -7.76 12.84 20.97
C ASP A 49 -7.45 11.66 21.90
N ASP A 50 -6.17 11.26 21.96
CA ASP A 50 -5.68 10.10 22.73
C ASP A 50 -4.78 10.54 23.92
N PRO A 51 -5.11 10.15 25.17
CA PRO A 51 -6.29 9.39 25.59
C PRO A 51 -7.56 10.24 25.58
N SER A 52 -8.71 9.59 25.37
CA SER A 52 -10.03 10.21 25.40
C SER A 52 -10.72 9.99 26.75
N VAL A 53 -11.35 11.04 27.27
CA VAL A 53 -12.18 10.96 28.49
C VAL A 53 -13.49 10.19 28.29
N HIS A 54 -13.95 10.04 27.04
CA HIS A 54 -15.17 9.28 26.73
C HIS A 54 -14.86 7.82 26.43
N PRO A 55 -15.48 6.84 27.14
CA PRO A 55 -15.17 5.42 26.98
C PRO A 55 -15.35 4.89 25.56
N ILE A 56 -16.47 5.23 24.89
CA ILE A 56 -16.74 4.79 23.50
C ILE A 56 -15.66 5.28 22.55
N ARG A 57 -15.21 6.53 22.72
CA ARG A 57 -14.16 7.11 21.89
C ARG A 57 -12.81 6.48 22.20
N GLN A 58 -12.51 6.18 23.47
CA GLN A 58 -11.30 5.43 23.83
C GLN A 58 -11.29 4.04 23.18
N THR A 59 -12.41 3.31 23.20
CA THR A 59 -12.52 2.02 22.51
C THR A 59 -12.23 2.14 21.01
N LYS A 60 -12.74 3.17 20.33
CA LYS A 60 -12.43 3.42 18.92
C LYS A 60 -10.94 3.69 18.68
N ILE A 61 -10.30 4.45 19.57
CA ILE A 61 -8.84 4.72 19.50
C ILE A 61 -8.06 3.43 19.71
N ASP A 62 -8.45 2.59 20.67
CA ASP A 62 -7.78 1.33 20.96
C ASP A 62 -7.91 0.35 19.79
N MET A 63 -9.10 0.24 19.17
CA MET A 63 -9.31 -0.54 17.95
C MET A 63 -8.46 -0.05 16.77
N PHE A 64 -8.29 1.27 16.65
CA PHE A 64 -7.45 1.87 15.62
C PHE A 64 -5.96 1.58 15.83
N LYS A 65 -5.47 1.69 17.06
CA LYS A 65 -4.11 1.30 17.44
C LYS A 65 -3.85 -0.18 17.19
N GLU A 66 -4.80 -1.04 17.55
CA GLU A 66 -4.70 -2.48 17.29
C GLU A 66 -4.59 -2.74 15.78
N THR A 67 -5.40 -2.07 14.97
CA THR A 67 -5.33 -2.19 13.51
C THR A 67 -3.93 -1.82 12.98
N LEU A 68 -3.31 -0.77 13.49
CA LEU A 68 -1.92 -0.42 13.14
C LEU A 68 -0.89 -1.46 13.59
N ILE A 69 -1.04 -1.99 14.79
CA ILE A 69 -0.15 -3.05 15.30
C ILE A 69 -0.24 -4.27 14.37
N GLN A 70 -1.45 -4.65 13.95
CA GLN A 70 -1.65 -5.73 12.98
C GLN A 70 -0.99 -5.43 11.63
N MET A 71 -1.01 -4.17 11.17
CA MET A 71 -0.30 -3.77 9.95
C MET A 71 1.22 -3.90 10.11
N GLN A 72 1.77 -3.49 11.24
CA GLN A 72 3.18 -3.65 11.55
C GLN A 72 3.57 -5.13 11.56
N ILE A 73 2.83 -5.97 12.28
CA ILE A 73 3.05 -7.43 12.33
C ILE A 73 3.02 -8.02 10.91
N ALA A 74 2.02 -7.66 10.09
CA ALA A 74 1.91 -8.15 8.73
C ALA A 74 3.11 -7.73 7.85
N ASN A 75 3.62 -6.51 8.03
CA ASN A 75 4.80 -6.00 7.33
C ASN A 75 6.11 -6.63 7.81
N ASP A 76 6.22 -6.97 9.09
CA ASP A 76 7.41 -7.55 9.70
C ASP A 76 7.52 -9.05 9.37
N ILE A 77 6.42 -9.80 9.48
CA ILE A 77 6.38 -11.23 9.20
C ILE A 77 6.33 -11.54 7.69
N ARG A 78 5.55 -10.76 6.93
CA ARG A 78 5.30 -10.96 5.48
C ARG A 78 4.88 -12.39 5.11
N PRO A 79 3.77 -12.90 5.68
CA PRO A 79 3.26 -14.23 5.35
C PRO A 79 2.80 -14.34 3.88
N GLU A 80 2.47 -15.54 3.43
CA GLU A 80 1.78 -15.71 2.14
C GLU A 80 0.50 -14.85 2.11
N GLY A 81 0.32 -14.07 1.05
CA GLY A 81 -0.79 -13.12 0.94
C GLY A 81 -0.62 -11.82 1.74
N TYR A 82 0.57 -11.49 2.27
CA TYR A 82 0.76 -10.30 3.10
C TYR A 82 0.27 -9.00 2.45
N ILE A 83 0.44 -8.83 1.13
CA ILE A 83 -0.01 -7.63 0.41
C ILE A 83 -1.53 -7.47 0.54
N LEU A 84 -2.26 -8.56 0.37
CA LEU A 84 -3.72 -8.57 0.51
C LEU A 84 -4.13 -8.24 1.94
N ARG A 85 -3.47 -8.86 2.94
CA ARG A 85 -3.75 -8.59 4.36
C ARG A 85 -3.42 -7.14 4.73
N PHE A 86 -2.28 -6.64 4.30
CA PHE A 86 -1.85 -5.26 4.55
C PHE A 86 -2.81 -4.26 3.90
N ASN A 87 -3.24 -4.51 2.65
CA ASN A 87 -4.22 -3.67 1.97
C ASN A 87 -5.60 -3.71 2.64
N SER A 88 -6.05 -4.88 3.10
CA SER A 88 -7.29 -5.01 3.87
C SER A 88 -7.25 -4.16 5.15
N LEU A 89 -6.14 -4.21 5.89
CA LEU A 89 -5.94 -3.39 7.09
C LEU A 89 -5.78 -1.89 6.76
N LEU A 90 -5.14 -1.55 5.64
CA LEU A 90 -5.05 -0.16 5.15
C LEU A 90 -6.45 0.42 4.87
N PHE A 91 -7.34 -0.35 4.24
CA PHE A 91 -8.72 0.09 4.02
C PHE A 91 -9.50 0.22 5.33
N GLU A 92 -9.28 -0.68 6.29
CA GLU A 92 -9.85 -0.57 7.63
C GLU A 92 -9.37 0.72 8.33
N VAL A 93 -8.07 1.04 8.26
CA VAL A 93 -7.51 2.30 8.78
C VAL A 93 -8.17 3.50 8.13
N LEU A 94 -8.31 3.51 6.80
CA LEU A 94 -8.99 4.61 6.08
C LEU A 94 -10.44 4.76 6.51
N PHE A 95 -11.17 3.65 6.66
CA PHE A 95 -12.55 3.66 7.12
C PHE A 95 -12.65 4.22 8.54
N GLN A 96 -11.83 3.75 9.47
CA GLN A 96 -11.86 4.22 10.85
C GLN A 96 -11.50 5.71 10.95
N LEU A 97 -10.51 6.18 10.18
CA LEU A 97 -10.17 7.61 10.09
C LEU A 97 -11.35 8.44 9.58
N TYR A 98 -11.94 8.04 8.47
CA TYR A 98 -13.07 8.74 7.87
C TYR A 98 -14.32 8.73 8.76
N HIS A 99 -14.68 7.59 9.31
CA HIS A 99 -15.94 7.41 10.03
C HIS A 99 -15.89 7.88 11.48
N ASN A 100 -14.77 7.66 12.17
CA ASN A 100 -14.68 7.89 13.62
C ASN A 100 -13.90 9.15 13.99
N PHE A 101 -12.98 9.59 13.13
CA PHE A 101 -12.01 10.61 13.48
C PHE A 101 -12.02 11.81 12.54
N SER A 102 -12.86 11.84 11.51
CA SER A 102 -12.90 12.96 10.56
C SER A 102 -13.72 14.14 11.08
N VAL A 103 -13.22 15.34 10.81
CA VAL A 103 -13.87 16.62 11.05
C VAL A 103 -13.76 17.44 9.78
N LYS A 104 -14.86 18.05 9.32
CA LYS A 104 -14.85 18.90 8.13
C LYS A 104 -14.21 20.25 8.41
N VAL A 105 -13.35 20.69 7.49
CA VAL A 105 -12.67 21.99 7.51
C VAL A 105 -12.90 22.69 6.18
N PHE A 106 -13.31 23.96 6.22
CA PHE A 106 -13.39 24.80 5.02
C PHE A 106 -11.99 25.28 4.64
N GLN A 107 -11.46 24.78 3.52
CA GLN A 107 -10.21 25.26 2.93
C GLN A 107 -10.50 26.00 1.62
N ALA A 108 -10.36 27.33 1.64
CA ALA A 108 -10.29 28.12 0.43
C ALA A 108 -8.93 27.88 -0.25
N ASN A 109 -8.92 27.42 -1.50
CA ASN A 109 -7.76 27.26 -2.41
C ASN A 109 -6.96 25.95 -2.32
N LEU A 110 -7.30 24.96 -3.16
CA LEU A 110 -6.43 23.80 -3.44
C LEU A 110 -6.39 23.49 -4.94
N SER A 111 -5.76 24.36 -5.74
CA SER A 111 -5.61 24.20 -7.20
C SER A 111 -4.25 23.65 -7.66
N HIS A 112 -3.28 23.36 -6.78
CA HIS A 112 -1.86 23.23 -7.22
C HIS A 112 -1.17 21.86 -7.06
N LYS A 113 -1.85 20.77 -6.66
CA LYS A 113 -1.18 19.47 -6.39
C LYS A 113 -1.62 18.32 -7.31
N THR A 114 -1.58 18.52 -8.62
CA THR A 114 -1.91 17.47 -9.62
C THR A 114 -0.70 16.71 -10.17
N LYS A 115 0.54 17.13 -9.87
CA LYS A 115 1.75 16.60 -10.55
C LYS A 115 2.38 15.37 -9.88
N ASP A 116 2.26 15.20 -8.56
CA ASP A 116 2.82 14.04 -7.83
C ASP A 116 1.94 12.78 -7.92
N LEU A 117 0.65 12.97 -8.18
CA LEU A 117 -0.36 11.93 -8.38
C LEU A 117 0.01 10.93 -9.48
N ASN A 118 0.71 11.40 -10.51
CA ASN A 118 1.14 10.55 -11.63
C ASN A 118 2.21 9.53 -11.22
N ARG A 119 3.06 9.80 -10.22
CA ARG A 119 4.17 8.90 -9.87
C ARG A 119 3.73 7.72 -9.01
N LEU A 120 2.78 7.93 -8.10
CA LEU A 120 2.21 6.86 -7.26
C LEU A 120 1.19 6.01 -8.01
N ASN A 121 0.39 6.62 -8.89
CA ASN A 121 -0.39 5.88 -9.89
C ASN A 121 0.52 4.98 -10.72
N ASN A 122 1.67 5.50 -11.18
CA ASN A 122 2.61 4.69 -11.95
C ASN A 122 3.16 3.51 -11.16
N VAL A 123 3.50 3.65 -9.87
CA VAL A 123 4.02 2.50 -9.11
C VAL A 123 2.92 1.46 -8.89
N LEU A 124 1.74 1.84 -8.40
CA LEU A 124 0.63 0.91 -8.15
C LEU A 124 0.08 0.29 -9.46
N SER A 125 -0.02 1.08 -10.53
CA SER A 125 -0.38 0.57 -11.85
C SER A 125 0.69 -0.35 -12.40
N TYR A 126 1.98 -0.03 -12.21
CA TYR A 126 3.10 -0.85 -12.67
C TYR A 126 3.14 -2.19 -11.94
N THR A 127 2.95 -2.23 -10.61
CA THR A 127 2.90 -3.51 -9.88
C THR A 127 1.71 -4.36 -10.33
N ASN A 128 0.51 -3.76 -10.45
CA ASN A 128 -0.68 -4.47 -10.90
C ASN A 128 -0.59 -4.94 -12.37
N GLN A 129 -0.08 -4.11 -13.27
CA GLN A 129 0.12 -4.48 -14.67
C GLN A 129 1.16 -5.58 -14.83
N ASN A 130 2.24 -5.56 -14.02
CA ASN A 130 3.25 -6.59 -14.09
C ASN A 130 2.74 -7.94 -13.57
N GLU A 131 1.90 -7.98 -12.54
CA GLU A 131 1.26 -9.24 -12.10
C GLU A 131 0.41 -9.88 -13.20
N VAL A 132 -0.40 -9.06 -13.89
CA VAL A 132 -1.21 -9.50 -15.04
C VAL A 132 -0.32 -9.96 -16.19
N ARG A 133 0.72 -9.18 -16.55
CA ARG A 133 1.68 -9.55 -17.60
C ARG A 133 2.43 -10.84 -17.29
N LEU A 134 2.88 -11.03 -16.06
CA LEU A 134 3.56 -12.25 -15.64
C LEU A 134 2.66 -13.48 -15.80
N SER A 135 1.37 -13.32 -15.54
CA SER A 135 0.36 -14.37 -15.74
C SER A 135 0.16 -14.70 -17.22
N HIS A 136 0.08 -13.70 -18.09
CA HIS A 136 0.01 -13.93 -19.54
C HIS A 136 1.31 -14.51 -20.13
N ILE A 137 2.47 -14.06 -19.66
CA ILE A 137 3.78 -14.64 -20.05
C ILE A 137 3.86 -16.11 -19.64
N TYR A 138 3.36 -16.45 -18.45
CA TYR A 138 3.26 -17.85 -18.01
C TYR A 138 2.36 -18.65 -18.94
N GLN A 139 1.20 -18.12 -19.34
CA GLN A 139 0.31 -18.78 -20.29
C GLN A 139 1.00 -19.00 -21.65
N ASP A 140 1.62 -17.97 -22.22
CA ASP A 140 2.31 -18.08 -23.51
C ASP A 140 3.47 -19.08 -23.46
N LEU A 141 4.16 -19.20 -22.32
CA LEU A 141 5.23 -20.17 -22.11
C LEU A 141 4.76 -21.63 -22.19
N ILE A 142 3.51 -21.90 -21.81
CA ILE A 142 2.94 -23.25 -21.77
C ILE A 142 2.10 -23.58 -23.00
N THR A 143 1.49 -22.57 -23.64
CA THR A 143 0.61 -22.76 -24.80
C THR A 143 1.33 -22.62 -26.14
N THR A 144 2.45 -21.90 -26.19
CA THR A 144 3.17 -21.60 -27.44
C THR A 144 4.57 -22.20 -27.48
N ASN A 145 5.11 -22.32 -28.70
CA ASN A 145 6.52 -22.66 -28.94
C ASN A 145 7.40 -21.41 -29.14
N ASP A 146 6.88 -20.20 -28.92
CA ASP A 146 7.58 -18.94 -29.11
C ASP A 146 8.81 -18.83 -28.22
N THR A 147 9.89 -18.24 -28.70
CA THR A 147 11.08 -18.03 -27.85
C THR A 147 10.73 -17.12 -26.66
N LEU A 148 11.44 -17.30 -25.54
CA LEU A 148 11.24 -16.44 -24.36
C LEU A 148 11.41 -14.96 -24.71
N GLN A 149 12.33 -14.64 -25.62
CA GLN A 149 12.56 -13.27 -26.08
C GLN A 149 11.32 -12.69 -26.77
N ASN A 150 10.71 -13.43 -27.72
CA ASN A 150 9.52 -12.98 -28.44
C ASN A 150 8.32 -12.77 -27.49
N ILE A 151 8.17 -13.66 -26.49
CA ILE A 151 7.12 -13.54 -25.48
C ILE A 151 7.35 -12.28 -24.63
N LEU A 152 8.58 -12.03 -24.16
CA LEU A 152 8.87 -10.84 -23.36
C LEU A 152 8.67 -9.54 -24.14
N GLU A 153 9.09 -9.50 -25.40
CA GLU A 153 8.87 -8.35 -26.29
C GLU A 153 7.38 -8.07 -26.48
N ARG A 154 6.57 -9.10 -26.73
CA ARG A 154 5.10 -9.00 -26.87
C ARG A 154 4.42 -8.40 -25.63
N HIS A 155 4.92 -8.74 -24.44
CA HIS A 155 4.39 -8.25 -23.16
C HIS A 155 5.07 -6.96 -22.65
N GLY A 156 5.95 -6.36 -23.45
CA GLY A 156 6.62 -5.08 -23.13
C GLY A 156 7.69 -5.18 -22.03
N PHE A 157 8.27 -6.36 -21.80
CA PHE A 157 9.36 -6.58 -20.85
C PHE A 157 10.72 -6.45 -21.54
N THR A 158 11.36 -5.29 -21.40
CA THR A 158 12.71 -5.04 -21.94
C THR A 158 13.83 -5.37 -20.94
N ASN A 159 13.54 -5.38 -19.64
CA ASN A 159 14.51 -5.66 -18.59
C ASN A 159 14.45 -7.12 -18.12
N TYR A 160 15.29 -7.97 -18.69
CA TYR A 160 15.36 -9.40 -18.37
C TYR A 160 15.69 -9.69 -16.90
N LYS A 161 16.59 -8.91 -16.27
CA LYS A 161 16.99 -9.13 -14.86
C LYS A 161 15.81 -8.90 -13.91
N LEU A 162 15.04 -7.84 -14.15
CA LEU A 162 13.85 -7.52 -13.37
C LEU A 162 12.77 -8.59 -13.57
N PHE A 163 12.47 -8.96 -14.82
CA PHE A 163 11.55 -10.04 -15.15
C PHE A 163 11.91 -11.33 -14.41
N ARG A 164 13.16 -11.78 -14.51
CA ARG A 164 13.61 -13.04 -13.90
C ARG A 164 13.39 -13.03 -12.38
N ARG A 165 13.71 -11.92 -11.71
CA ARG A 165 13.48 -11.76 -10.27
C ARG A 165 11.99 -11.87 -9.93
N MET A 166 11.14 -11.10 -10.62
CA MET A 166 9.69 -11.10 -10.34
C MET A 166 9.04 -12.46 -10.66
N PHE A 167 9.39 -13.05 -11.80
CA PHE A 167 8.87 -14.34 -12.24
C PHE A 167 9.28 -15.48 -11.29
N SER A 168 10.55 -15.51 -10.86
CA SER A 168 10.99 -16.51 -9.89
C SER A 168 10.41 -16.30 -8.49
N GLN A 169 10.18 -15.05 -8.06
CA GLN A 169 9.44 -14.77 -6.83
C GLN A 169 7.99 -15.28 -6.90
N ARG A 170 7.34 -15.14 -8.06
CA ARG A 170 5.92 -15.46 -8.24
C ARG A 170 5.61 -16.94 -8.50
N PHE A 171 6.44 -17.60 -9.31
CA PHE A 171 6.20 -18.98 -9.79
C PHE A 171 7.23 -19.98 -9.27
N GLN A 172 8.12 -19.55 -8.37
CA GLN A 172 9.12 -20.40 -7.69
C GLN A 172 9.95 -21.25 -8.68
N GLY A 173 10.24 -20.70 -9.85
CA GLY A 173 10.94 -21.38 -10.93
C GLY A 173 11.38 -20.42 -12.02
N SER A 174 12.31 -20.85 -12.85
CA SER A 174 12.71 -20.12 -14.06
C SER A 174 11.85 -20.53 -15.26
N PRO A 175 11.63 -19.63 -16.23
CA PRO A 175 10.87 -19.94 -17.45
C PRO A 175 11.35 -21.21 -18.17
N SER A 176 12.67 -21.43 -18.24
CA SER A 176 13.26 -22.61 -18.87
C SER A 176 12.97 -23.90 -18.11
N GLN A 177 12.94 -23.86 -16.77
CA GLN A 177 12.56 -25.01 -15.95
C GLN A 177 11.09 -25.36 -16.14
N ILE A 178 10.20 -24.36 -16.15
CA ILE A 178 8.76 -24.55 -16.35
C ILE A 178 8.49 -25.16 -17.73
N ARG A 179 9.13 -24.62 -18.78
CA ARG A 179 8.99 -25.13 -20.14
C ARG A 179 9.51 -26.56 -20.32
N LYS A 180 10.59 -26.92 -19.62
CA LYS A 180 11.12 -28.30 -19.63
C LYS A 180 10.23 -29.28 -18.85
N ARG A 181 9.59 -28.84 -17.76
CA ARG A 181 8.68 -29.68 -16.97
C ARG A 181 7.41 -30.08 -17.74
N LEU A 182 6.97 -29.25 -18.68
CA LEU A 182 5.73 -29.45 -19.44
C LEU A 182 5.90 -30.11 -20.81
N ARG A 183 7.15 -30.34 -21.25
CA ARG A 183 7.49 -31.09 -22.48
C ARG A 183 7.82 -32.57 -22.23
N LYS A 184 7.55 -33.06 -21.01
CA LYS A 184 7.52 -34.50 -20.69
C LYS A 184 6.07 -34.94 -20.67
#